data_AF-A0A1A0DCR5-F1
#
_entry.id   AF-A0A1A0DCR5-F1
#
_cell.length_a   1.000
_cell.length_b   1.000
_cell.length_c   1.000
_cell.angle_alpha   90.00
_cell.angle_beta   90.00
_cell.angle_gamma   90.00
#
_symmetry.space_group_name_H-M   'P 1'
#
loop_
_entity.id
_entity.type
_entity.pdbx_description
1 polymer ?
#
loop_
_entity_poly.entity_id
_entity_poly.type
_entity_poly.pdbx_seq_one_letter_code
_entity_poly.pdbx_strand_id
1 'polypeptide(L)'
;MSASKLTAVGMAPELAKVVGARLYATINALDYGVSEGSPDNAKALQFAINAAIESGSTLYIPKGLYKFTPPLNVSGPLRIVGDGCLPLWGDYAKDGNSTNIPTVAPYFSGTVLSAVSNGQSIFVDTCAGQLNFSGEDFACTFQTPFVNTGHMLDSSSTTKMGLIGSLWQNVSLFGHDGNHYAFNLTNILYNTFINTNAYGGGLISSVTTINNGGCGNSLWMRTLSILCCLGSAQCYNFGAPGGGLSQQYNAFIGVQGMTYDASGSFPGLTPPSGQNMFNSEQNCNFFSFVNPDLENHAGGGLTIMPSGGCFLDRSAGSLDNLTWYQHIAPNQSPDHMQKGSTFESGTVTATDTTGTANFTTVYANILPVVIVSGRGITAEVVSVGGNSFQYKVSAPGTFDWHAHGV
;
A
#
# COMPACT_ATOMS: atom_id res chain seq x y z
N MET A 1 7.53 39.39 9.84
CA MET A 1 8.55 39.17 8.78
C MET A 1 7.86 39.41 7.45
N SER A 2 8.48 40.18 6.55
CA SER A 2 7.93 40.53 5.24
C SER A 2 7.83 39.27 4.37
N ALA A 3 6.63 38.89 3.94
CA ALA A 3 6.44 37.86 2.93
C ALA A 3 7.26 38.22 1.69
N SER A 4 8.29 37.43 1.36
CA SER A 4 9.06 37.62 0.14
C SER A 4 8.16 37.32 -1.04
N LYS A 5 7.81 38.36 -1.80
CA LYS A 5 7.01 38.27 -3.02
C LYS A 5 7.85 37.57 -4.09
N LEU A 6 7.75 36.24 -4.18
CA LEU A 6 8.42 35.48 -5.24
C LEU A 6 7.83 35.92 -6.58
N THR A 7 8.61 36.67 -7.35
CA THR A 7 8.19 37.16 -8.66
C THR A 7 8.53 36.07 -9.68
N ALA A 8 7.51 35.35 -10.16
CA ALA A 8 7.68 34.37 -11.23
C ALA A 8 8.05 35.10 -12.52
N VAL A 9 9.35 35.19 -12.83
CA VAL A 9 9.84 35.77 -14.07
C VAL A 9 9.79 34.67 -15.15
N GLY A 10 8.90 34.84 -16.14
CA GLY A 10 8.98 34.11 -17.41
C GLY A 10 7.95 33.00 -17.67
N MET A 11 6.95 32.79 -16.80
CA MET A 11 5.84 31.86 -17.12
C MET A 11 4.69 32.59 -17.83
N ALA A 12 4.05 31.92 -18.79
CA ALA A 12 2.85 32.44 -19.47
C ALA A 12 1.77 32.83 -18.43
N PRO A 13 1.05 33.95 -18.60
CA PRO A 13 0.11 34.47 -17.58
C PRO A 13 -0.96 33.48 -17.12
N GLU A 14 -1.38 32.55 -18.00
CA GLU A 14 -2.32 31.48 -17.65
C GLU A 14 -1.68 30.37 -16.82
N LEU A 15 -0.44 29.96 -17.12
CA LEU A 15 0.29 28.98 -16.30
C LEU A 15 0.63 29.55 -14.92
N ALA A 16 1.00 30.83 -14.85
CA ALA A 16 1.23 31.52 -13.57
C ALA A 16 -0.06 31.66 -12.74
N LYS A 17 -1.23 31.82 -13.38
CA LYS A 17 -2.54 31.76 -12.71
C LYS A 17 -2.91 30.36 -12.22
N VAL A 18 -2.61 29.32 -13.00
CA VAL A 18 -2.89 27.92 -12.62
C VAL A 18 -1.95 27.42 -11.52
N VAL A 19 -0.66 27.72 -11.63
CA VAL A 19 0.35 27.39 -10.60
C VAL A 19 0.13 28.24 -9.35
N GLY A 20 -0.16 29.54 -9.51
CA GLY A 20 -0.58 30.41 -8.42
C GLY A 20 -1.83 29.89 -7.71
N ALA A 21 -2.89 29.52 -8.45
CA ALA A 21 -4.12 28.97 -7.87
C ALA A 21 -3.92 27.61 -7.18
N ARG A 22 -3.00 26.76 -7.68
CA ARG A 22 -2.63 25.50 -7.01
C ARG A 22 -1.75 25.72 -5.77
N LEU A 23 -0.89 26.73 -5.78
CA LEU A 23 -0.12 27.15 -4.61
C LEU A 23 -0.98 27.86 -3.55
N TYR A 24 -2.05 28.57 -3.96
CA TYR A 24 -3.08 29.10 -3.07
C TYR A 24 -3.99 28.00 -2.47
N ALA A 25 -3.96 26.78 -2.99
CA ALA A 25 -4.72 25.64 -2.47
C ALA A 25 -3.93 24.78 -1.46
N THR A 26 -2.78 25.30 -0.99
CA THR A 26 -1.87 24.57 -0.13
C THR A 26 -1.49 25.41 1.09
N ILE A 27 -1.61 24.82 2.28
CA ILE A 27 -1.11 25.35 3.55
C ILE A 27 0.29 24.79 3.76
N ASN A 28 1.31 25.65 3.84
CA ASN A 28 2.68 25.19 4.14
C ASN A 28 2.90 25.16 5.66
N ALA A 29 3.28 24.01 6.20
CA ALA A 29 3.54 23.83 7.62
C ALA A 29 4.57 24.83 8.20
N LEU A 30 5.55 25.26 7.41
CA LEU A 30 6.57 26.23 7.84
C LEU A 30 5.98 27.60 8.17
N ASP A 31 4.88 28.00 7.51
CA ASP A 31 4.20 29.28 7.78
C ASP A 31 3.55 29.32 9.18
N TYR A 32 3.42 28.16 9.82
CA TYR A 32 2.86 27.98 11.17
C TYR A 32 3.93 27.77 12.24
N GLY A 33 5.21 27.90 11.87
CA GLY A 33 6.34 27.80 12.80
C GLY A 33 6.89 26.38 12.98
N VAL A 34 6.55 25.45 12.09
CA VAL A 34 7.19 24.13 12.05
C VAL A 34 8.67 24.27 11.65
N SER A 35 9.57 23.60 12.35
CA SER A 35 11.01 23.65 12.10
C SER A 35 11.71 22.38 12.56
N GLU A 36 12.69 21.90 11.78
CA GLU A 36 13.55 20.77 12.14
C GLU A 36 14.38 21.03 13.40
N GLY A 37 14.71 22.30 13.67
CA GLY A 37 15.45 22.71 14.86
C GLY A 37 14.61 22.73 16.13
N SER A 38 13.28 22.60 16.03
CA SER A 38 12.41 22.58 17.20
C SER A 38 12.45 21.22 17.89
N PRO A 39 12.58 21.18 19.24
CA PRO A 39 12.45 19.93 19.99
C PRO A 39 11.01 19.38 19.96
N ASP A 40 10.01 20.24 19.74
CA ASP A 40 8.60 19.87 19.64
C ASP A 40 7.84 20.81 18.71
N ASN A 41 7.26 20.26 17.64
CA ASN A 41 6.47 20.95 16.63
C ASN A 41 4.95 20.77 16.84
N ALA A 42 4.49 20.11 17.91
CA ALA A 42 3.09 19.68 18.06
C ALA A 42 2.10 20.84 17.88
N LYS A 43 2.34 21.99 18.52
CA LYS A 43 1.46 23.16 18.41
C LYS A 43 1.43 23.75 17.00
N ALA A 44 2.59 23.87 16.35
CA ALA A 44 2.71 24.41 15.01
C ALA A 44 2.06 23.49 13.95
N LEU A 45 2.31 22.18 14.05
CA LEU A 45 1.68 21.16 13.21
C LEU A 45 0.16 21.16 13.39
N GLN A 46 -0.33 21.21 14.63
CA GLN A 46 -1.77 21.25 14.88
C GLN A 46 -2.43 22.50 14.30
N PHE A 47 -1.77 23.67 14.36
CA PHE A 47 -2.30 24.88 13.72
C PHE A 47 -2.34 24.76 12.19
N ALA A 48 -1.31 24.19 11.57
CA ALA A 48 -1.29 23.95 10.13
C ALA A 48 -2.39 22.96 9.70
N ILE A 49 -2.59 21.89 10.46
CA ILE A 49 -3.68 20.91 10.27
C ILE A 49 -5.04 21.61 10.35
N ASN A 50 -5.28 22.37 11.41
CA ASN A 50 -6.56 23.05 11.61
C ASN A 50 -6.86 24.04 10.46
N ALA A 51 -5.86 24.78 10.01
CA ALA A 51 -6.02 25.71 8.89
C ALA A 51 -6.27 25.00 7.55
N ALA A 52 -5.62 23.86 7.30
CA ALA A 52 -5.87 23.04 6.12
C ALA A 52 -7.30 22.49 6.12
N ILE A 53 -7.77 21.97 7.25
CA ILE A 53 -9.15 21.50 7.42
C ILE A 53 -10.17 22.64 7.21
N GLU A 54 -9.96 23.78 7.87
CA GLU A 54 -10.89 24.94 7.79
C GLU A 54 -11.01 25.49 6.37
N SER A 55 -9.91 25.52 5.63
CA SER A 55 -9.87 26.02 4.25
C SER A 55 -10.20 24.96 3.19
N GLY A 56 -10.29 23.69 3.56
CA GLY A 56 -10.38 22.56 2.60
C GLY A 56 -9.14 22.42 1.71
N SER A 57 -7.99 22.95 2.15
CA SER A 57 -6.73 22.94 1.40
C SER A 57 -5.87 21.73 1.73
N THR A 58 -4.86 21.46 0.90
CA THR A 58 -3.85 20.45 1.20
C THR A 58 -2.82 21.02 2.19
N LEU A 59 -2.44 20.26 3.21
CA LEU A 59 -1.29 20.58 4.06
C LEU A 59 -0.02 20.04 3.41
N TYR A 60 0.89 20.93 3.06
CA TYR A 60 2.24 20.58 2.59
C TYR A 60 3.24 20.67 3.74
N ILE A 61 4.04 19.61 3.89
CA ILE A 61 5.12 19.52 4.87
C ILE A 61 6.43 19.27 4.11
N PRO A 62 7.30 20.28 3.94
CA PRO A 62 8.53 20.10 3.17
C PRO A 62 9.48 19.11 3.82
N LYS A 63 10.48 18.66 3.08
CA LYS A 63 11.55 17.77 3.56
C LYS A 63 12.12 18.26 4.90
N GLY A 64 12.23 17.35 5.86
CA GLY A 64 12.81 17.60 7.17
C GLY A 64 12.40 16.55 8.19
N LEU A 65 13.11 16.50 9.32
CA LEU A 65 12.74 15.69 10.48
C LEU A 65 12.06 16.57 11.55
N TYR A 66 10.74 16.49 11.63
CA TYR A 66 9.93 17.30 12.55
C TYR A 66 9.55 16.49 13.77
N LYS A 67 10.22 16.77 14.88
CA LYS A 67 9.91 16.18 16.19
C LYS A 67 8.65 16.80 16.77
N PHE A 68 7.77 16.00 17.35
CA PHE A 68 6.57 16.49 18.03
C PHE A 68 6.10 15.53 19.11
N THR A 69 5.39 16.05 20.12
CA THR A 69 4.68 15.23 21.09
C THR A 69 3.30 14.84 20.53
N PRO A 70 2.99 13.54 20.29
CA PRO A 70 1.66 13.11 19.86
C PRO A 70 0.57 13.39 20.93
N PRO A 71 -0.73 13.28 20.58
CA PRO A 71 -1.28 13.05 19.24
C PRO A 71 -1.55 14.34 18.46
N LEU A 72 -1.54 14.24 17.12
CA LEU A 72 -2.09 15.24 16.21
C LEU A 72 -3.55 14.88 15.90
N ASN A 73 -4.48 15.75 16.27
CA ASN A 73 -5.91 15.49 16.11
C ASN A 73 -6.37 15.91 14.72
N VAL A 74 -7.14 15.04 14.06
CA VAL A 74 -7.76 15.31 12.76
C VAL A 74 -9.27 15.33 12.96
N SER A 75 -9.87 16.52 12.90
CA SER A 75 -11.29 16.73 13.23
C SER A 75 -12.21 16.82 12.00
N GLY A 76 -11.62 16.83 10.79
CA GLY A 76 -12.34 16.95 9.53
C GLY A 76 -11.47 16.53 8.34
N PRO A 77 -11.99 16.69 7.10
CA PRO A 77 -11.29 16.28 5.89
C PRO A 77 -9.91 16.92 5.76
N LEU A 78 -8.90 16.12 5.47
CA LEU A 78 -7.51 16.55 5.41
C LEU A 78 -6.77 15.80 4.30
N ARG A 79 -5.85 16.50 3.62
CA ARG A 79 -4.84 15.88 2.77
C ARG A 79 -3.48 16.39 3.19
N ILE A 80 -2.53 15.49 3.47
CA ILE A 80 -1.13 15.82 3.76
C ILE A 80 -0.26 15.36 2.59
N VAL A 81 0.66 16.22 2.14
CA VAL A 81 1.66 15.89 1.12
C VAL A 81 3.06 16.29 1.62
N GLY A 82 4.02 15.37 1.53
CA GLY A 82 5.43 15.63 1.81
C GLY A 82 6.32 15.71 0.55
N ASP A 83 7.64 15.81 0.75
CA ASP A 83 8.65 15.80 -0.32
C ASP A 83 9.20 14.39 -0.62
N GLY A 84 8.48 13.35 -0.18
CA GLY A 84 8.84 11.95 -0.30
C GLY A 84 9.32 11.36 1.02
N CYS A 85 9.34 10.03 1.09
CA CYS A 85 10.07 9.31 2.12
C CYS A 85 10.89 8.17 1.50
N LEU A 86 12.15 8.05 1.90
CA LEU A 86 13.04 6.95 1.52
C LEU A 86 13.60 6.27 2.76
N PRO A 87 13.39 4.96 2.95
CA PRO A 87 13.97 4.22 4.07
C PRO A 87 15.51 4.21 4.00
N LEU A 88 16.17 4.36 5.15
CA LEU A 88 17.63 4.34 5.26
C LEU A 88 18.12 2.99 5.80
N TRP A 89 18.66 2.16 4.90
CA TRP A 89 19.03 0.77 5.16
C TRP A 89 20.41 0.57 5.82
N GLY A 90 21.26 1.59 5.83
CA GLY A 90 22.63 1.49 6.34
C GLY A 90 23.56 0.60 5.51
N ASP A 91 24.67 0.16 6.12
CA ASP A 91 25.69 -0.69 5.47
C ASP A 91 25.25 -2.15 5.26
N TYR A 92 24.14 -2.57 5.89
CA TYR A 92 23.66 -3.95 5.94
C TYR A 92 23.04 -4.47 4.63
N ALA A 93 22.86 -3.63 3.61
CA ALA A 93 22.42 -4.07 2.28
C ALA A 93 23.45 -4.94 1.52
N LYS A 94 24.62 -5.24 2.11
CA LYS A 94 25.74 -5.92 1.44
C LYS A 94 25.81 -7.44 1.62
N ASP A 95 25.17 -7.98 2.65
CA ASP A 95 25.28 -9.40 2.96
C ASP A 95 23.94 -10.04 2.61
N GLY A 96 23.87 -10.84 1.54
CA GLY A 96 22.65 -11.34 0.89
C GLY A 96 21.64 -12.16 1.72
N ASN A 97 21.68 -12.09 3.05
CA ASN A 97 20.66 -12.49 4.02
C ASN A 97 20.03 -11.27 4.73
N SER A 98 20.15 -10.07 4.14
CA SER A 98 19.99 -8.78 4.81
C SER A 98 18.54 -8.50 5.25
N THR A 99 18.44 -7.98 6.46
CA THR A 99 17.22 -7.46 7.11
C THR A 99 16.48 -6.48 6.20
N ASN A 100 15.23 -6.79 5.84
CA ASN A 100 14.37 -5.89 5.06
C ASN A 100 13.81 -4.71 5.88
N ILE A 101 14.48 -4.28 6.96
CA ILE A 101 14.05 -3.13 7.80
C ILE A 101 15.11 -2.00 7.82
N PRO A 102 14.72 -0.72 7.89
CA PRO A 102 15.66 0.39 8.08
C PRO A 102 16.44 0.22 9.37
N THR A 103 17.76 0.45 9.35
CA THR A 103 18.63 0.19 10.53
C THR A 103 19.37 1.42 11.03
N VAL A 104 19.36 2.53 10.28
CA VAL A 104 20.15 3.73 10.60
C VAL A 104 19.24 4.92 10.88
N ALA A 105 19.37 5.51 12.06
CA ALA A 105 18.69 6.76 12.39
C ALA A 105 19.33 7.97 11.64
N PRO A 106 18.54 8.91 11.08
CA PRO A 106 17.09 8.87 10.98
C PRO A 106 16.62 7.76 10.01
N TYR A 107 15.67 6.93 10.42
CA TYR A 107 15.28 5.72 9.67
C TYR A 107 14.66 6.00 8.29
N PHE A 108 14.30 7.25 8.03
CA PHE A 108 13.87 7.75 6.75
C PHE A 108 14.56 9.07 6.42
N SER A 109 14.66 9.38 5.12
CA SER A 109 14.94 10.72 4.60
C SER A 109 13.74 11.27 3.85
N GLY A 110 13.67 12.59 3.66
CA GLY A 110 12.52 13.27 3.06
C GLY A 110 11.69 13.99 4.12
N THR A 111 10.36 13.95 4.04
CA THR A 111 9.45 14.47 5.07
C THR A 111 9.23 13.41 6.15
N VAL A 112 9.66 13.68 7.38
CA VAL A 112 9.54 12.73 8.50
C VAL A 112 8.90 13.41 9.71
N LEU A 113 7.78 12.85 10.18
CA LEU A 113 7.14 13.23 11.43
C LEU A 113 7.60 12.26 12.53
N SER A 114 8.32 12.76 13.54
CA SER A 114 8.89 11.94 14.61
C SER A 114 8.20 12.20 15.95
N ALA A 115 7.39 11.25 16.42
CA ALA A 115 6.81 11.29 17.75
C ALA A 115 7.91 11.14 18.82
N VAL A 116 8.02 12.10 19.74
CA VAL A 116 9.06 12.10 20.80
C VAL A 116 8.64 11.37 22.07
N SER A 117 7.34 11.18 22.28
CA SER A 117 6.79 10.38 23.37
C SER A 117 6.06 9.16 22.83
N ASN A 118 6.20 8.06 23.57
CA ASN A 118 5.51 6.82 23.31
C ASN A 118 4.17 6.78 24.09
N GLY A 119 3.30 5.83 23.77
CA GLY A 119 2.02 5.58 24.44
C GLY A 119 0.81 6.20 23.76
N GLN A 120 1.00 6.88 22.63
CA GLN A 120 -0.06 7.54 21.88
C GLN A 120 0.18 7.40 20.37
N SER A 121 -0.92 7.36 19.62
CA SER A 121 -0.91 7.36 18.15
C SER A 121 -0.49 8.72 17.59
N ILE A 122 0.14 8.73 16.42
CA ILE A 122 0.63 9.95 15.76
C ILE A 122 -0.55 10.82 15.32
N PHE A 123 -1.48 10.25 14.56
CA PHE A 123 -2.74 10.88 14.17
C PHE A 123 -3.90 10.20 14.87
N VAL A 124 -4.83 11.00 15.40
CA VAL A 124 -6.07 10.52 16.01
C VAL A 124 -7.26 11.18 15.31
N ASP A 125 -8.14 10.35 14.78
CA ASP A 125 -9.43 10.77 14.25
C ASP A 125 -10.33 11.26 15.40
N THR A 126 -10.64 12.55 15.36
CA THR A 126 -11.58 13.20 16.28
C THR A 126 -12.83 13.70 15.54
N CYS A 127 -12.98 13.33 14.27
CA CYS A 127 -14.12 13.73 13.47
C CYS A 127 -15.39 13.09 14.05
N ALA A 128 -16.41 13.90 14.30
CA ALA A 128 -17.70 13.40 14.78
C ALA A 128 -18.46 12.58 13.71
N GLY A 129 -18.00 12.64 12.45
CA GLY A 129 -18.64 12.05 11.28
C GLY A 129 -17.73 11.06 10.55
N GLN A 130 -17.81 11.09 9.23
CA GLN A 130 -16.94 10.32 8.36
C GLN A 130 -15.68 11.14 8.11
N LEU A 131 -14.52 10.49 8.09
CA LEU A 131 -13.25 11.16 7.86
C LEU A 131 -12.73 10.86 6.45
N ASN A 132 -12.49 11.90 5.65
CA ASN A 132 -11.63 11.78 4.47
C ASN A 132 -10.24 12.32 4.83
N PHE A 133 -9.32 11.42 5.15
CA PHE A 133 -7.95 11.80 5.51
C PHE A 133 -6.95 11.04 4.64
N SER A 134 -6.34 11.78 3.72
CA SER A 134 -5.36 11.26 2.76
C SER A 134 -3.95 11.71 3.11
N GLY A 135 -2.96 10.87 2.77
CA GLY A 135 -1.55 11.13 3.04
C GLY A 135 -0.65 10.67 1.90
N GLU A 136 0.29 11.53 1.49
CA GLU A 136 1.19 11.28 0.36
C GLU A 136 2.62 11.67 0.69
N ASP A 137 3.59 10.81 0.36
CA ASP A 137 5.01 11.18 0.28
C ASP A 137 5.64 11.64 1.61
N PHE A 138 5.33 10.97 2.73
CA PHE A 138 5.97 11.23 4.03
C PHE A 138 6.11 9.96 4.88
N ALA A 139 6.99 10.01 5.88
CA ALA A 139 7.12 8.94 6.85
C ALA A 139 6.85 9.41 8.28
N CYS A 140 6.54 8.45 9.12
CA CYS A 140 6.32 8.58 10.55
C CYS A 140 7.31 7.70 11.31
N THR A 141 7.82 8.19 12.44
CA THR A 141 8.71 7.41 13.32
C THR A 141 8.40 7.66 14.79
N PHE A 142 8.72 6.69 15.65
CA PHE A 142 8.80 6.89 17.10
C PHE A 142 10.26 7.08 17.53
N GLN A 143 10.52 8.06 18.40
CA GLN A 143 11.87 8.36 18.88
C GLN A 143 12.50 7.20 19.64
N THR A 144 11.69 6.50 20.46
CA THR A 144 12.08 5.24 21.09
C THR A 144 11.33 4.13 20.39
N PRO A 145 11.88 3.55 19.31
CA PRO A 145 11.14 2.59 18.50
C PRO A 145 10.83 1.32 19.31
N PHE A 146 9.70 0.70 18.96
CA PHE A 146 9.26 -0.64 19.36
C PHE A 146 8.86 -0.86 20.82
N VAL A 147 8.83 0.19 21.65
CA VAL A 147 8.51 0.06 23.08
C VAL A 147 7.35 0.97 23.48
N ASN A 148 6.19 0.41 23.82
CA ASN A 148 5.02 1.16 24.30
C ASN A 148 4.58 2.28 23.36
N THR A 149 4.66 2.12 22.05
CA THR A 149 4.37 3.19 21.08
C THR A 149 2.86 3.35 20.85
N GLY A 150 2.45 3.87 19.68
CA GLY A 150 1.06 3.90 19.25
C GLY A 150 0.92 3.54 17.77
N HIS A 151 -0.25 3.85 17.20
CA HIS A 151 -0.51 3.72 15.77
C HIS A 151 0.05 4.93 14.98
N MET A 152 0.20 4.84 13.66
CA MET A 152 0.38 6.06 12.86
C MET A 152 -0.96 6.79 12.71
N LEU A 153 -2.02 6.10 12.31
CA LEU A 153 -3.39 6.62 12.29
C LEU A 153 -4.29 5.73 13.13
N ASP A 154 -4.97 6.33 14.09
CA ASP A 154 -6.01 5.69 14.87
C ASP A 154 -7.38 6.33 14.54
N SER A 155 -8.24 5.57 13.88
CA SER A 155 -9.59 5.96 13.45
C SER A 155 -10.59 4.91 13.93
N SER A 156 -10.82 4.87 15.24
CA SER A 156 -11.58 3.81 15.90
C SER A 156 -13.08 4.13 16.09
N SER A 157 -13.70 4.95 15.24
CA SER A 157 -15.12 5.33 15.38
C SER A 157 -16.06 4.13 15.21
N THR A 158 -16.79 3.78 16.27
CA THR A 158 -17.63 2.55 16.32
C THR A 158 -19.08 2.77 15.90
N THR A 159 -19.53 4.01 15.77
CA THR A 159 -20.97 4.34 15.56
C THR A 159 -21.30 4.76 14.13
N LYS A 160 -20.29 5.01 13.30
CA LYS A 160 -20.43 5.56 11.94
C LYS A 160 -19.37 4.95 11.02
N MET A 161 -19.49 5.26 9.72
CA MET A 161 -18.39 5.07 8.78
C MET A 161 -17.18 5.86 9.29
N GLY A 162 -16.02 5.22 9.39
CA GLY A 162 -14.77 5.86 9.78
C GLY A 162 -14.11 6.51 8.58
N LEU A 163 -12.89 6.08 8.26
CA LEU A 163 -12.13 6.58 7.12
C LEU A 163 -12.81 6.22 5.78
N ILE A 164 -13.14 7.21 4.95
CA ILE A 164 -13.83 7.04 3.68
C ILE A 164 -13.15 7.77 2.52
N GLY A 165 -13.03 7.09 1.37
CA GLY A 165 -12.55 7.70 0.12
C GLY A 165 -11.14 8.28 0.21
N SER A 166 -10.32 7.77 1.13
CA SER A 166 -8.98 8.29 1.41
C SER A 166 -7.94 7.59 0.55
N LEU A 167 -6.92 8.35 0.14
CA LEU A 167 -5.74 7.86 -0.57
C LEU A 167 -4.52 7.96 0.34
N TRP A 168 -3.83 6.84 0.50
CA TRP A 168 -2.55 6.78 1.19
C TRP A 168 -1.50 6.26 0.23
N GLN A 169 -0.56 7.11 -0.17
CA GLN A 169 0.42 6.76 -1.19
C GLN A 169 1.84 7.11 -0.76
N ASN A 170 2.76 6.15 -0.86
CA ASN A 170 4.16 6.34 -0.50
C ASN A 170 4.30 6.89 0.94
N VAL A 171 3.59 6.26 1.89
CA VAL A 171 3.62 6.60 3.31
C VAL A 171 4.21 5.45 4.10
N SER A 172 5.16 5.73 4.98
CA SER A 172 5.84 4.69 5.76
C SER A 172 5.79 4.96 7.26
N LEU A 173 5.65 3.92 8.07
CA LEU A 173 5.83 3.96 9.52
C LEU A 173 7.01 3.08 9.93
N PHE A 174 7.89 3.60 10.78
CA PHE A 174 8.93 2.82 11.45
C PHE A 174 8.82 2.93 12.97
N GLY A 175 9.02 1.79 13.63
CA GLY A 175 9.30 1.78 15.05
C GLY A 175 8.07 1.68 15.94
N HIS A 176 6.91 1.25 15.43
CA HIS A 176 5.78 0.92 16.31
C HIS A 176 5.96 -0.49 16.90
N ASP A 177 5.48 -0.70 18.12
CA ASP A 177 5.58 -1.97 18.82
C ASP A 177 4.64 -3.04 18.27
N GLY A 178 4.78 -4.27 18.78
CA GLY A 178 4.04 -5.44 18.31
C GLY A 178 2.55 -5.46 18.66
N ASN A 179 2.00 -4.46 19.36
CA ASN A 179 0.56 -4.35 19.65
C ASN A 179 -0.13 -3.32 18.77
N HIS A 180 0.63 -2.52 18.03
CA HIS A 180 0.10 -1.43 17.24
C HIS A 180 0.20 -1.71 15.73
N TYR A 181 -0.40 -0.80 14.97
CA TYR A 181 -0.53 -0.87 13.51
C TYR A 181 -0.20 0.49 12.91
N ALA A 182 0.31 0.55 11.68
CA ALA A 182 0.38 1.83 10.98
C ALA A 182 -1.01 2.45 10.83
N PHE A 183 -2.00 1.63 10.49
CA PHE A 183 -3.39 2.04 10.36
C PHE A 183 -4.24 1.17 11.29
N ASN A 184 -4.86 1.77 12.31
CA ASN A 184 -5.90 1.14 13.13
C ASN A 184 -7.23 1.79 12.82
N LEU A 185 -8.06 1.12 12.03
CA LEU A 185 -9.21 1.73 11.39
C LEU A 185 -10.48 0.93 11.68
N THR A 186 -11.57 1.64 11.97
CA THR A 186 -12.89 1.08 12.20
C THR A 186 -13.86 1.57 11.13
N ASN A 187 -14.70 0.68 10.58
CA ASN A 187 -15.76 1.00 9.61
C ASN A 187 -15.29 1.75 8.35
N ILE A 188 -14.15 1.37 7.79
CA ILE A 188 -13.57 2.04 6.62
C ILE A 188 -14.39 1.82 5.34
N LEU A 189 -14.28 2.67 4.31
CA LEU A 189 -14.92 2.43 3.01
C LEU A 189 -14.25 3.16 1.84
N TYR A 190 -14.09 2.47 0.71
CA TYR A 190 -13.57 3.02 -0.54
C TYR A 190 -12.19 3.68 -0.43
N ASN A 191 -11.32 3.16 0.44
CA ASN A 191 -9.97 3.68 0.59
C ASN A 191 -9.00 2.97 -0.36
N THR A 192 -7.90 3.66 -0.67
CA THR A 192 -6.82 3.14 -1.50
C THR A 192 -5.49 3.36 -0.81
N PHE A 193 -4.70 2.30 -0.69
CA PHE A 193 -3.37 2.30 -0.08
C PHE A 193 -2.37 1.82 -1.13
N ILE A 194 -1.37 2.63 -1.45
CA ILE A 194 -0.39 2.36 -2.51
C ILE A 194 1.02 2.58 -1.95
N ASN A 195 1.89 1.59 -2.04
CA ASN A 195 3.28 1.74 -1.59
C ASN A 195 3.37 2.19 -0.12
N THR A 196 2.48 1.68 0.74
CA THR A 196 2.50 1.98 2.18
C THR A 196 3.29 0.91 2.92
N ASN A 197 4.20 1.35 3.80
CA ASN A 197 5.15 0.46 4.46
C ASN A 197 5.06 0.57 5.99
N ALA A 198 5.20 -0.54 6.70
CA ALA A 198 5.25 -0.58 8.15
C ALA A 198 6.38 -1.49 8.63
N TYR A 199 7.20 -0.99 9.56
CA TYR A 199 8.33 -1.71 10.17
C TYR A 199 8.20 -1.71 11.69
N GLY A 200 7.84 -2.85 12.29
CA GLY A 200 7.59 -2.96 13.73
C GLY A 200 6.45 -3.92 14.06
N GLY A 201 5.29 -3.36 14.43
CA GLY A 201 4.01 -4.05 14.54
C GLY A 201 3.37 -4.34 13.18
N GLY A 202 2.03 -4.27 13.13
CA GLY A 202 1.26 -4.51 11.91
C GLY A 202 1.19 -3.33 10.94
N LEU A 203 0.82 -3.57 9.68
CA LEU A 203 0.49 -2.47 8.76
C LEU A 203 -0.94 -1.98 8.99
N ILE A 204 -1.92 -2.89 9.00
CA ILE A 204 -3.34 -2.53 9.07
C ILE A 204 -4.10 -3.43 10.04
N SER A 205 -4.90 -2.80 10.89
CA SER A 205 -6.07 -3.38 11.54
C SER A 205 -7.31 -2.69 11.00
N SER A 206 -8.20 -3.44 10.36
CA SER A 206 -9.49 -2.96 9.90
C SER A 206 -10.59 -3.76 10.59
N VAL A 207 -11.39 -3.09 11.42
CA VAL A 207 -12.51 -3.73 12.12
C VAL A 207 -13.82 -3.07 11.69
N THR A 208 -14.81 -3.86 11.32
CA THR A 208 -16.17 -3.36 11.16
C THR A 208 -16.92 -3.54 12.48
N THR A 209 -17.79 -2.59 12.84
CA THR A 209 -18.72 -2.71 13.97
C THR A 209 -20.19 -2.50 13.56
N ILE A 210 -20.44 -2.03 12.33
CA ILE A 210 -21.81 -1.79 11.82
C ILE A 210 -22.33 -3.01 11.02
N ASN A 211 -23.47 -3.57 11.42
CA ASN A 211 -23.98 -4.84 10.88
C ASN A 211 -24.67 -4.77 9.51
N ASN A 212 -24.98 -3.59 8.97
CA ASN A 212 -25.83 -3.43 7.77
C ASN A 212 -25.33 -2.37 6.76
N GLY A 213 -24.04 -2.00 6.81
CA GLY A 213 -23.52 -0.80 6.12
C GLY A 213 -22.63 -1.04 4.90
N GLY A 214 -22.30 -2.28 4.54
CA GLY A 214 -21.38 -2.57 3.43
C GLY A 214 -20.03 -1.84 3.56
N CYS A 215 -19.47 -1.80 4.78
CA CYS A 215 -18.17 -1.19 5.04
C CYS A 215 -17.04 -2.23 4.92
N GLY A 216 -15.80 -1.74 4.96
CA GLY A 216 -14.56 -2.49 4.85
C GLY A 216 -14.12 -2.78 3.42
N ASN A 217 -14.54 -1.98 2.44
CA ASN A 217 -14.03 -2.10 1.06
C ASN A 217 -12.79 -1.23 0.90
N SER A 218 -11.69 -1.79 0.42
CA SER A 218 -10.45 -1.05 0.18
C SER A 218 -9.55 -1.73 -0.86
N LEU A 219 -8.73 -0.93 -1.52
CA LEU A 219 -7.70 -1.38 -2.44
C LEU A 219 -6.32 -1.22 -1.78
N TRP A 220 -5.54 -2.29 -1.81
CA TRP A 220 -4.20 -2.38 -1.24
C TRP A 220 -3.22 -2.75 -2.35
N MET A 221 -2.29 -1.86 -2.68
CA MET A 221 -1.36 -2.06 -3.80
C MET A 221 0.07 -1.86 -3.32
N ARG A 222 0.92 -2.86 -3.55
CA ARG A 222 2.36 -2.78 -3.24
C ARG A 222 2.63 -2.35 -1.81
N THR A 223 1.80 -2.79 -0.88
CA THR A 223 1.99 -2.48 0.55
C THR A 223 2.98 -3.45 1.15
N LEU A 224 3.75 -3.00 2.14
CA LEU A 224 4.76 -3.80 2.83
C LEU A 224 4.50 -3.74 4.34
N SER A 225 4.34 -4.91 4.96
CA SER A 225 4.28 -5.06 6.40
C SER A 225 5.41 -5.94 6.87
N ILE A 226 6.31 -5.41 7.70
CA ILE A 226 7.35 -6.19 8.37
C ILE A 226 7.11 -6.18 9.86
N LEU A 227 6.54 -7.29 10.31
CA LEU A 227 6.27 -7.56 11.71
C LEU A 227 7.53 -8.12 12.35
N CYS A 228 8.18 -7.34 13.21
CA CYS A 228 9.43 -7.72 13.87
C CYS A 228 9.38 -7.61 15.41
N CYS A 229 8.22 -7.23 15.94
CA CYS A 229 8.00 -7.08 17.37
C CYS A 229 6.92 -8.05 17.86
N LEU A 230 7.23 -8.75 18.95
CA LEU A 230 6.23 -9.52 19.70
C LEU A 230 5.07 -8.64 20.17
N GLY A 231 3.85 -9.13 19.98
CA GLY A 231 2.64 -8.56 20.55
C GLY A 231 1.39 -9.19 19.95
N SER A 232 0.29 -8.43 19.92
CA SER A 232 -1.00 -8.87 19.38
C SER A 232 -1.22 -8.53 17.91
N ALA A 233 -0.42 -7.62 17.34
CA ALA A 233 -0.60 -7.14 15.98
C ALA A 233 -0.28 -8.21 14.94
N GLN A 234 -1.06 -8.22 13.87
CA GLN A 234 -0.82 -9.05 12.68
C GLN A 234 -0.29 -8.14 11.56
N CYS A 235 0.34 -8.65 10.50
CA CYS A 235 0.70 -7.77 9.38
C CYS A 235 -0.54 -7.09 8.79
N TYR A 236 -1.56 -7.90 8.49
CA TYR A 236 -2.87 -7.47 8.04
C TYR A 236 -3.94 -8.14 8.92
N ASN A 237 -4.75 -7.35 9.62
CA ASN A 237 -5.79 -7.82 10.53
C ASN A 237 -7.16 -7.30 10.11
N PHE A 238 -8.13 -8.21 9.94
CA PHE A 238 -9.48 -7.92 9.47
C PHE A 238 -10.51 -8.54 10.42
N GLY A 239 -11.43 -7.73 10.96
CA GLY A 239 -12.45 -8.19 11.90
C GLY A 239 -13.86 -7.70 11.57
N ALA A 240 -14.87 -8.52 11.84
CA ALA A 240 -16.26 -8.22 11.56
C ALA A 240 -17.23 -8.93 12.52
N PRO A 241 -18.26 -8.22 13.04
CA PRO A 241 -19.26 -8.79 13.94
C PRO A 241 -20.05 -9.91 13.26
N GLY A 242 -20.53 -10.84 14.09
CA GLY A 242 -21.40 -11.93 13.64
C GLY A 242 -22.71 -11.43 13.03
N GLY A 243 -23.09 -11.98 11.87
CA GLY A 243 -24.45 -11.88 11.33
C GLY A 243 -24.69 -10.84 10.22
N GLY A 244 -23.66 -10.31 9.56
CA GLY A 244 -23.81 -9.34 8.48
C GLY A 244 -22.76 -9.44 7.37
N LEU A 245 -23.08 -8.84 6.22
CA LEU A 245 -22.19 -8.65 5.07
C LEU A 245 -21.19 -7.52 5.34
N SER A 246 -20.29 -7.75 6.28
CA SER A 246 -19.28 -6.78 6.72
C SER A 246 -17.93 -7.07 6.04
N GLN A 247 -17.16 -6.01 5.76
CA GLN A 247 -15.88 -6.06 5.03
C GLN A 247 -16.01 -6.70 3.66
N GLN A 248 -16.66 -5.99 2.73
CA GLN A 248 -17.18 -6.64 1.55
C GLN A 248 -16.29 -6.70 0.33
N TYR A 249 -15.16 -6.04 0.16
CA TYR A 249 -14.35 -6.20 -1.05
C TYR A 249 -12.97 -5.60 -0.79
N ASN A 250 -12.04 -6.45 -0.36
CA ASN A 250 -10.65 -6.04 -0.20
C ASN A 250 -9.79 -6.65 -1.30
N ALA A 251 -9.23 -5.79 -2.14
CA ALA A 251 -8.32 -6.21 -3.20
C ALA A 251 -6.88 -5.91 -2.82
N PHE A 252 -6.02 -6.91 -2.85
CA PHE A 252 -4.60 -6.86 -2.55
C PHE A 252 -3.82 -7.19 -3.80
N ILE A 253 -2.97 -6.27 -4.26
CA ILE A 253 -2.21 -6.41 -5.50
C ILE A 253 -0.73 -6.17 -5.21
N GLY A 254 0.10 -7.20 -5.31
CA GLY A 254 1.54 -7.13 -5.05
C GLY A 254 1.87 -6.78 -3.60
N VAL A 255 1.06 -7.24 -2.65
CA VAL A 255 1.27 -6.92 -1.22
C VAL A 255 2.30 -7.86 -0.59
N GLN A 256 3.05 -7.36 0.37
CA GLN A 256 4.08 -8.12 1.07
C GLN A 256 3.84 -8.09 2.57
N GLY A 257 3.78 -9.26 3.20
CA GLY A 257 3.62 -9.42 4.64
C GLY A 257 4.69 -10.36 5.17
N MET A 258 5.53 -9.89 6.09
CA MET A 258 6.64 -10.68 6.60
C MET A 258 6.66 -10.68 8.12
N THR A 259 6.90 -11.85 8.72
CA THR A 259 7.39 -11.92 10.10
C THR A 259 8.90 -12.03 10.07
N TYR A 260 9.60 -11.28 10.92
CA TYR A 260 11.06 -11.19 10.86
C TYR A 260 11.69 -11.09 12.24
N ASP A 261 12.76 -11.86 12.48
CA ASP A 261 13.56 -11.74 13.71
C ASP A 261 14.58 -10.61 13.55
N ALA A 262 14.24 -9.44 14.08
CA ALA A 262 15.09 -8.26 14.06
C ALA A 262 15.96 -8.09 15.32
N SER A 263 16.01 -9.09 16.22
CA SER A 263 16.69 -8.98 17.52
C SER A 263 18.20 -8.71 17.39
N GLY A 264 18.82 -9.14 16.29
CA GLY A 264 20.22 -8.84 15.98
C GLY A 264 20.48 -7.39 15.56
N SER A 265 19.51 -6.74 14.89
CA SER A 265 19.63 -5.35 14.43
C SER A 265 19.17 -4.34 15.47
N PHE A 266 18.24 -4.75 16.33
CA PHE A 266 17.67 -3.94 17.40
C PHE A 266 17.69 -4.71 18.73
N PRO A 267 18.77 -4.57 19.52
CA PRO A 267 18.92 -5.30 20.77
C PRO A 267 17.74 -5.06 21.72
N GLY A 268 17.20 -6.14 22.28
CA GLY A 268 16.05 -6.11 23.18
C GLY A 268 14.70 -6.30 22.49
N LEU A 269 14.63 -6.36 21.16
CA LEU A 269 13.43 -6.82 20.48
C LEU A 269 13.21 -8.31 20.75
N THR A 270 11.98 -8.63 21.14
CA THR A 270 11.51 -10.02 21.15
C THR A 270 10.87 -10.31 19.80
N PRO A 271 11.28 -11.36 19.08
CA PRO A 271 10.70 -11.70 17.79
C PRO A 271 9.21 -12.02 17.89
N PRO A 272 8.44 -11.84 16.81
CA PRO A 272 7.03 -12.22 16.75
C PRO A 272 6.82 -13.69 17.14
N SER A 273 5.71 -13.98 17.82
CA SER A 273 5.32 -15.36 18.17
C SER A 273 3.80 -15.48 18.15
N GLY A 274 3.28 -16.36 17.29
CA GLY A 274 1.83 -16.57 17.13
C GLY A 274 1.10 -15.44 16.38
N GLN A 275 1.84 -14.45 15.89
CA GLN A 275 1.31 -13.44 14.97
C GLN A 275 1.38 -13.96 13.52
N ASN A 276 0.48 -13.48 12.67
CA ASN A 276 0.26 -13.96 11.32
C ASN A 276 0.54 -12.85 10.30
N MET A 277 0.93 -13.25 9.10
CA MET A 277 1.07 -12.33 7.98
C MET A 277 -0.30 -11.88 7.46
N PHE A 278 -1.35 -12.67 7.67
CA PHE A 278 -2.71 -12.27 7.37
C PHE A 278 -3.64 -12.91 8.39
N ASN A 279 -4.60 -12.14 8.90
CA ASN A 279 -5.64 -12.61 9.80
C ASN A 279 -6.98 -11.99 9.39
N SER A 280 -8.02 -12.84 9.30
CA SER A 280 -9.39 -12.42 9.06
C SER A 280 -10.35 -13.18 9.97
N GLU A 281 -11.28 -12.50 10.60
CA GLU A 281 -12.38 -13.14 11.33
C GLU A 281 -13.38 -13.81 10.37
N GLN A 282 -14.17 -14.77 10.88
CA GLN A 282 -15.07 -15.61 10.08
C GLN A 282 -16.11 -14.82 9.25
N ASN A 283 -16.47 -13.61 9.68
CA ASN A 283 -17.51 -12.80 9.01
C ASN A 283 -16.94 -11.83 7.97
N CYS A 284 -15.62 -11.81 7.77
CA CYS A 284 -14.99 -11.05 6.71
C CYS A 284 -15.15 -11.80 5.38
N ASN A 285 -15.64 -11.13 4.33
CA ASN A 285 -15.95 -11.77 3.04
C ASN A 285 -15.20 -11.12 1.88
N PHE A 286 -15.03 -11.84 0.77
CA PHE A 286 -14.52 -11.32 -0.51
C PHE A 286 -13.17 -10.58 -0.44
N PHE A 287 -12.12 -11.35 -0.22
CA PHE A 287 -10.74 -10.91 -0.38
C PHE A 287 -10.23 -11.37 -1.74
N SER A 288 -9.58 -10.48 -2.47
CA SER A 288 -8.90 -10.79 -3.73
C SER A 288 -7.42 -10.55 -3.55
N PHE A 289 -6.58 -11.57 -3.77
CA PHE A 289 -5.13 -11.41 -3.77
C PHE A 289 -4.58 -11.62 -5.17
N VAL A 290 -3.68 -10.74 -5.60
CA VAL A 290 -2.96 -10.83 -6.87
C VAL A 290 -1.48 -10.67 -6.57
N ASN A 291 -0.69 -11.73 -6.79
CA ASN A 291 0.76 -11.77 -6.52
C ASN A 291 1.15 -11.34 -5.09
N PRO A 292 0.55 -11.91 -4.02
CA PRO A 292 1.03 -11.62 -2.67
C PRO A 292 2.42 -12.25 -2.44
N ASP A 293 3.22 -11.61 -1.60
CA ASP A 293 4.50 -12.11 -1.11
C ASP A 293 4.44 -12.24 0.42
N LEU A 294 4.21 -13.45 0.92
CA LEU A 294 4.00 -13.69 2.35
C LEU A 294 5.11 -14.60 2.88
N GLU A 295 6.02 -14.04 3.68
CA GLU A 295 7.19 -14.75 4.20
C GLU A 295 7.23 -14.84 5.73
N ASN A 296 7.34 -16.06 6.26
CA ASN A 296 7.47 -16.29 7.70
C ASN A 296 8.93 -16.64 8.05
N HIS A 297 9.67 -15.68 8.61
CA HIS A 297 11.05 -15.89 9.05
C HIS A 297 11.22 -16.00 10.57
N ALA A 298 10.17 -15.73 11.35
CA ALA A 298 10.25 -15.65 12.82
C ALA A 298 9.33 -16.61 13.60
N GLY A 299 8.57 -17.47 12.90
CA GLY A 299 7.59 -18.36 13.52
C GLY A 299 6.22 -17.71 13.65
N GLY A 300 5.37 -17.97 12.66
CA GLY A 300 3.98 -17.50 12.59
C GLY A 300 3.19 -18.37 11.62
N GLY A 301 1.88 -18.45 11.83
CA GLY A 301 0.97 -19.09 10.88
C GLY A 301 0.62 -18.13 9.73
N LEU A 302 0.15 -18.69 8.63
CA LEU A 302 -0.68 -17.94 7.69
C LEU A 302 -2.11 -18.47 7.81
N THR A 303 -2.98 -17.64 8.38
CA THR A 303 -4.39 -17.96 8.59
C THR A 303 -5.25 -17.11 7.67
N ILE A 304 -5.70 -17.68 6.55
CA ILE A 304 -6.59 -17.00 5.61
C ILE A 304 -7.99 -17.61 5.78
N MET A 305 -8.92 -16.85 6.39
CA MET A 305 -10.29 -17.30 6.71
C MET A 305 -11.46 -16.56 6.04
N PRO A 306 -11.39 -16.00 4.82
CA PRO A 306 -12.60 -15.52 4.18
C PRO A 306 -13.29 -16.64 3.39
N SER A 307 -14.53 -16.96 3.76
CA SER A 307 -15.43 -17.67 2.86
C SER A 307 -15.63 -16.84 1.58
N GLY A 308 -15.35 -17.41 0.41
CA GLY A 308 -15.59 -16.74 -0.88
C GLY A 308 -14.52 -15.75 -1.35
N GLY A 309 -13.32 -15.74 -0.75
CA GLY A 309 -12.17 -15.03 -1.33
C GLY A 309 -11.66 -15.68 -2.62
N CYS A 310 -11.05 -14.88 -3.50
CA CYS A 310 -10.28 -15.38 -4.65
C CYS A 310 -8.78 -15.12 -4.44
N PHE A 311 -7.96 -16.12 -4.78
CA PHE A 311 -6.51 -16.04 -4.66
C PHE A 311 -5.90 -16.29 -6.03
N LEU A 312 -5.19 -15.30 -6.56
CA LEU A 312 -4.46 -15.38 -7.81
C LEU A 312 -2.97 -15.21 -7.51
N ASP A 313 -2.25 -16.33 -7.47
CA ASP A 313 -0.81 -16.36 -7.31
C ASP A 313 -0.12 -16.40 -8.67
N ARG A 314 1.09 -15.82 -8.76
CA ARG A 314 1.89 -15.80 -9.99
C ARG A 314 3.35 -16.22 -9.78
N SER A 315 3.78 -16.70 -8.60
CA SER A 315 5.20 -17.06 -8.41
C SER A 315 5.46 -18.26 -7.50
N ALA A 316 6.54 -18.98 -7.84
CA ALA A 316 7.04 -20.24 -7.30
C ALA A 316 7.52 -20.24 -5.83
N GLY A 317 7.00 -19.35 -4.97
CA GLY A 317 7.24 -19.38 -3.53
C GLY A 317 6.35 -20.43 -2.89
N SER A 318 6.91 -21.32 -2.06
CA SER A 318 6.12 -22.39 -1.44
C SER A 318 5.15 -21.79 -0.42
N LEU A 319 3.84 -21.89 -0.68
CA LEU A 319 2.78 -21.60 0.30
C LEU A 319 2.69 -22.69 1.40
N ASP A 320 3.83 -23.22 1.82
CA ASP A 320 3.93 -24.27 2.81
C ASP A 320 3.42 -23.73 4.16
N ASN A 321 2.43 -24.41 4.76
CA ASN A 321 1.76 -24.10 6.03
C ASN A 321 0.50 -23.19 5.99
N LEU A 322 -0.19 -23.08 4.86
CA LEU A 322 -1.54 -22.51 4.82
C LEU A 322 -2.56 -23.37 5.57
N THR A 323 -3.23 -22.80 6.57
CA THR A 323 -4.40 -23.43 7.21
C THR A 323 -5.68 -22.77 6.70
N TRP A 324 -6.48 -23.51 5.94
CA TRP A 324 -7.81 -23.09 5.45
C TRP A 324 -8.90 -23.59 6.40
N TYR A 325 -9.84 -22.72 6.82
CA TYR A 325 -10.96 -23.12 7.67
C TYR A 325 -12.21 -23.46 6.84
N GLN A 326 -12.82 -24.61 7.15
CA GLN A 326 -13.90 -25.28 6.43
C GLN A 326 -13.50 -25.83 5.04
N HIS A 327 -13.90 -27.08 4.77
CA HIS A 327 -13.48 -27.98 3.69
C HIS A 327 -13.65 -27.50 2.24
N ILE A 328 -13.98 -26.25 2.01
CA ILE A 328 -13.85 -25.64 0.71
C ILE A 328 -12.57 -24.83 0.84
N ALA A 329 -11.42 -25.46 0.49
CA ALA A 329 -10.31 -24.66 -0.03
C ALA A 329 -10.96 -23.59 -0.91
N PRO A 330 -10.54 -22.30 -0.87
CA PRO A 330 -11.07 -21.34 -1.83
C PRO A 330 -11.08 -22.02 -3.18
N ASN A 331 -11.96 -21.65 -4.09
CA ASN A 331 -11.65 -21.97 -5.46
C ASN A 331 -10.25 -21.34 -5.71
N GLN A 332 -9.17 -22.12 -5.48
CA GLN A 332 -8.25 -22.59 -6.48
C GLN A 332 -9.12 -23.10 -7.63
N SER A 333 -9.95 -22.22 -8.19
CA SER A 333 -9.95 -22.01 -9.61
C SER A 333 -8.46 -22.00 -9.91
N PRO A 334 -7.98 -23.07 -10.57
CA PRO A 334 -6.61 -23.13 -11.03
C PRO A 334 -6.51 -21.93 -11.95
N ASP A 335 -6.18 -20.79 -11.36
CA ASP A 335 -6.17 -19.49 -11.96
C ASP A 335 -7.53 -19.14 -12.66
N HIS A 336 -8.28 -18.12 -12.22
CA HIS A 336 -9.35 -17.62 -13.09
C HIS A 336 -8.80 -17.02 -14.40
N MET A 337 -7.46 -17.00 -14.57
CA MET A 337 -6.75 -16.89 -15.85
C MET A 337 -6.15 -18.22 -16.40
N GLN A 338 -6.37 -19.41 -15.83
CA GLN A 338 -5.95 -20.71 -16.43
C GLN A 338 -7.05 -21.77 -16.51
N LYS A 339 -8.27 -21.54 -16.01
CA LYS A 339 -9.42 -22.39 -16.40
C LYS A 339 -9.90 -22.05 -17.82
N GLY A 340 -8.99 -22.18 -18.79
CA GLY A 340 -9.25 -22.04 -20.23
C GLY A 340 -8.22 -21.17 -20.97
N SER A 341 -7.61 -20.19 -20.29
CA SER A 341 -6.73 -19.24 -20.96
C SER A 341 -5.28 -19.73 -20.97
N THR A 342 -4.85 -20.31 -22.08
CA THR A 342 -3.43 -20.54 -22.33
C THR A 342 -2.81 -19.18 -22.72
N PHE A 343 -1.92 -18.66 -21.89
CA PHE A 343 -1.11 -17.49 -22.21
C PHE A 343 0.18 -17.93 -22.87
N GLU A 344 0.40 -17.47 -24.10
CA GLU A 344 1.67 -17.66 -24.78
C GLU A 344 2.23 -16.33 -25.24
N SER A 345 3.55 -16.24 -25.28
CA SER A 345 4.24 -15.12 -25.90
C SER A 345 5.46 -15.61 -26.63
N GLY A 346 5.84 -14.90 -27.67
CA GLY A 346 7.06 -15.18 -28.39
C GLY A 346 7.52 -13.97 -29.19
N THR A 347 8.66 -14.15 -29.86
CA THR A 347 9.24 -13.15 -30.73
C THR A 347 9.37 -13.76 -32.12
N VAL A 348 8.91 -13.03 -33.14
CA VAL A 348 9.01 -13.44 -34.55
C VAL A 348 10.01 -12.53 -35.23
N THR A 349 10.99 -13.12 -35.91
CA THR A 349 11.86 -12.41 -36.85
C THR A 349 11.29 -12.61 -38.25
N ALA A 350 10.58 -11.61 -38.74
CA ALA A 350 9.93 -11.63 -40.05
C ALA A 350 10.94 -11.22 -41.13
N THR A 351 11.21 -12.13 -42.07
CA THR A 351 12.01 -11.86 -43.28
C THR A 351 11.20 -11.17 -44.36
N ASP A 352 9.87 -11.27 -44.29
CA ASP A 352 8.91 -10.74 -45.26
C ASP A 352 7.83 -9.90 -44.55
N THR A 353 7.07 -9.12 -45.32
CA THR A 353 5.99 -8.26 -44.78
C THR A 353 4.71 -9.02 -44.42
N THR A 354 4.65 -10.31 -44.70
CA THR A 354 3.56 -11.21 -44.30
C THR A 354 4.12 -12.57 -43.95
N GLY A 355 3.54 -13.23 -42.95
CA GLY A 355 3.94 -14.59 -42.60
C GLY A 355 2.99 -15.26 -41.62
N THR A 356 3.39 -16.44 -41.18
CA THR A 356 2.67 -17.23 -40.17
C THR A 356 3.58 -17.46 -38.99
N ALA A 357 3.06 -17.30 -37.77
CA ALA A 357 3.73 -17.67 -36.53
C ALA A 357 2.92 -18.76 -35.83
N ASN A 358 3.63 -19.73 -35.23
CA ASN A 358 3.01 -20.85 -34.55
C ASN A 358 3.02 -20.63 -33.04
N PHE A 359 1.94 -21.05 -32.39
CA PHE A 359 1.87 -21.22 -30.95
C PHE A 359 2.69 -22.45 -30.54
N THR A 360 3.27 -22.42 -29.35
CA THR A 360 4.04 -23.56 -28.80
C THR A 360 3.08 -24.64 -28.28
N THR A 361 1.89 -24.24 -27.85
CA THR A 361 0.80 -25.08 -27.35
C THR A 361 -0.35 -25.06 -28.34
N VAL A 362 -0.99 -26.22 -28.51
CA VAL A 362 -2.17 -26.35 -29.36
C VAL A 362 -3.40 -25.80 -28.63
N TYR A 363 -3.95 -24.68 -29.11
CA TYR A 363 -5.25 -24.18 -28.70
C TYR A 363 -6.35 -25.06 -29.32
N ALA A 364 -6.60 -26.22 -28.69
CA ALA A 364 -7.42 -27.27 -29.31
C ALA A 364 -8.92 -26.91 -29.46
N ASN A 365 -9.44 -25.94 -28.71
CA ASN A 365 -10.89 -25.70 -28.60
C ASN A 365 -11.33 -24.23 -28.56
N ILE A 366 -10.41 -23.25 -28.65
CA ILE A 366 -10.70 -21.82 -28.48
C ILE A 366 -9.79 -21.03 -29.42
N LEU A 367 -10.35 -20.06 -30.17
CA LEU A 367 -9.53 -19.12 -30.96
C LEU A 367 -8.86 -18.12 -30.01
N PRO A 368 -7.52 -18.11 -29.90
CA PRO A 368 -6.85 -17.16 -29.01
C PRO A 368 -6.95 -15.74 -29.57
N VAL A 369 -7.02 -14.76 -28.67
CA VAL A 369 -6.82 -13.35 -29.02
C VAL A 369 -5.33 -13.10 -29.06
N VAL A 370 -4.81 -12.70 -30.22
CA VAL A 370 -3.39 -12.40 -30.43
C VAL A 370 -3.20 -10.89 -30.50
N ILE A 371 -2.25 -10.39 -29.71
CA ILE A 371 -1.78 -9.01 -29.72
C ILE A 371 -0.32 -9.03 -30.17
N VAL A 372 0.00 -8.20 -31.16
CA VAL A 372 1.36 -8.04 -31.67
C VAL A 372 1.88 -6.64 -31.35
N SER A 373 3.17 -6.53 -31.06
CA SER A 373 3.86 -5.26 -30.83
C SER A 373 5.21 -5.28 -31.54
N GLY A 374 5.38 -4.39 -32.52
CA GLY A 374 6.62 -4.30 -33.29
C GLY A 374 7.59 -3.30 -32.68
N ARG A 375 8.90 -3.62 -32.72
CA ARG A 375 9.96 -2.69 -32.33
C ARG A 375 10.46 -1.94 -33.57
N GLY A 376 9.90 -0.76 -33.82
CA GLY A 376 10.25 0.04 -35.00
C GLY A 376 9.60 -0.44 -36.31
N ILE A 377 8.65 -1.37 -36.23
CA ILE A 377 7.78 -1.81 -37.32
C ILE A 377 6.33 -1.81 -36.84
N THR A 378 5.38 -1.55 -37.73
CA THR A 378 3.95 -1.80 -37.45
C THR A 378 3.69 -3.28 -37.69
N ALA A 379 3.05 -3.97 -36.74
CA ALA A 379 2.63 -5.36 -36.88
C ALA A 379 1.11 -5.46 -36.68
N GLU A 380 0.46 -6.33 -37.44
CA GLU A 380 -0.98 -6.58 -37.41
C GLU A 380 -1.25 -8.09 -37.49
N VAL A 381 -2.24 -8.57 -36.74
CA VAL A 381 -2.75 -9.94 -36.86
C VAL A 381 -3.81 -9.97 -37.96
N VAL A 382 -3.57 -10.76 -39.00
CA VAL A 382 -4.45 -10.89 -40.16
C VAL A 382 -5.54 -11.93 -39.92
N SER A 383 -5.15 -13.08 -39.36
CA SER A 383 -6.08 -14.16 -39.00
C SER A 383 -5.47 -15.05 -37.93
N VAL A 384 -6.33 -15.74 -37.17
CA VAL A 384 -5.93 -16.72 -36.16
C VAL A 384 -6.59 -18.05 -36.49
N GLY A 385 -5.85 -19.14 -36.44
CA GLY A 385 -6.38 -20.47 -36.75
C GLY A 385 -5.55 -21.61 -36.17
N GLY A 386 -6.22 -22.54 -35.50
CA GLY A 386 -5.59 -23.73 -34.91
C GLY A 386 -4.44 -23.37 -33.98
N ASN A 387 -3.24 -23.85 -34.32
CA ASN A 387 -2.00 -23.60 -33.57
C ASN A 387 -1.15 -22.46 -34.17
N SER A 388 -1.74 -21.52 -34.91
CA SER A 388 -1.00 -20.43 -35.57
C SER A 388 -1.79 -19.13 -35.73
N PHE A 389 -1.10 -18.06 -36.07
CA PHE A 389 -1.68 -16.81 -36.55
C PHE A 389 -0.91 -16.27 -37.75
N GLN A 390 -1.64 -15.65 -38.68
CA GLN A 390 -1.07 -14.89 -39.79
C GLN A 390 -0.84 -13.45 -39.36
N TYR A 391 0.27 -12.87 -39.79
CA TYR A 391 0.63 -11.50 -39.49
C TYR A 391 0.99 -10.71 -40.75
N LYS A 392 0.89 -9.38 -40.64
CA LYS A 392 1.42 -8.41 -41.60
C LYS A 392 2.29 -7.41 -40.86
N VAL A 393 3.47 -7.10 -41.41
CA VAL A 393 4.37 -6.07 -40.87
C VAL A 393 4.71 -5.01 -41.92
N SER A 394 5.03 -3.79 -41.48
CA SER A 394 5.34 -2.67 -42.37
C SER A 394 6.67 -2.82 -43.14
N ALA A 395 7.61 -3.59 -42.59
CA ALA A 395 8.90 -3.95 -43.19
C ALA A 395 9.46 -5.21 -42.48
N PRO A 396 10.41 -5.96 -43.08
CA PRO A 396 11.13 -7.03 -42.40
C PRO A 396 11.74 -6.53 -41.08
N GLY A 397 11.67 -7.35 -40.03
CA GLY A 397 12.10 -6.97 -38.70
C GLY A 397 11.57 -7.91 -37.61
N THR A 398 11.69 -7.48 -36.36
CA THR A 398 11.31 -8.28 -35.20
C THR A 398 10.09 -7.68 -34.50
N PHE A 399 9.13 -8.53 -34.15
CA PHE A 399 8.00 -8.15 -33.30
C PHE A 399 7.73 -9.20 -32.23
N ASP A 400 7.21 -8.73 -31.10
CA ASP A 400 6.78 -9.55 -29.99
C ASP A 400 5.27 -9.82 -30.14
N TRP A 401 4.82 -11.00 -29.75
CA TRP A 401 3.40 -11.37 -29.75
C TRP A 401 2.99 -11.96 -28.40
N HIS A 402 1.73 -11.76 -28.06
CA HIS A 402 1.06 -12.32 -26.90
C HIS A 402 -0.28 -12.90 -27.33
N ALA A 403 -0.55 -14.16 -26.99
CA ALA A 403 -1.82 -14.83 -27.24
C ALA A 403 -2.49 -15.19 -25.92
N HIS A 404 -3.80 -15.00 -25.81
CA HIS A 404 -4.60 -15.50 -24.70
C HIS A 404 -5.83 -16.26 -25.21
N GLY A 405 -5.99 -17.50 -24.78
CA GLY A 405 -7.24 -18.25 -24.98
C GLY A 405 -8.35 -17.67 -24.11
N VAL A 406 -9.56 -17.49 -24.65
CA VAL A 406 -10.74 -17.02 -23.88
C VAL A 406 -11.66 -18.19 -23.55
#